data_AF-A0A7Y2DA66-F1
#
_entry.id   AF-A0A7Y2DA66-F1
#
_cell.length_a   1.000
_cell.length_b   1.000
_cell.length_c   1.000
_cell.angle_alpha   90.00
_cell.angle_beta   90.00
_cell.angle_gamma   90.00
#
_symmetry.space_group_name_H-M   'P 1'
#
loop_
_entity.id
_entity.type
_entity.pdbx_description
1 polymer ?
#
loop_
_entity_poly.entity_id
_entity_poly.type
_entity_poly.pdbx_seq_one_letter_code
_entity_poly.pdbx_strand_id
1 'polypeptide(L)'
;MQRGRSNLLQRLRRPVSLLVMMALMAASLVIAETAYNALSDSKVPSAAAAHIPLTSLLDDGGIDNVDGGGGATSQSDLTAALVGHDEFGWAWDETALSGANSHDVCTYFDASGDPTTGDVTAVCYKVEYEGDGSVSPGFPQIAVYDCGTTYDPAQGKCTGNNPLITDGSVTATCTDPGIVPAYFGADDDADNQVTCVLAGSAVGDLTLLNICSKSGESPSSASKDCIFGEPPAFLQLVKALDPAAPGPVPVEGFQLTAIGPETITGAGGTLVLPVPAGSYTLSEAAAPGADISDYTLTSLDCGAGDISADPTITVAASTITVCTFTNSFTPEREVTVTKLVTGTDIPTPWSFDVTVDCGDGANPYELTNTEPTATVATFPVGTECSIDEPDVPDDWNLVDDYPQEFVVGLGGLALEISNNYNP
;
A
#
# COMPACT_ATOMS: atom_id res chain seq x y z
N MET A 1 80.87 45.43 19.49
CA MET A 1 80.13 45.93 20.68
C MET A 1 78.69 46.07 20.21
N GLN A 2 77.62 45.49 20.76
CA GLN A 2 77.32 44.82 22.02
C GLN A 2 76.24 43.73 21.76
N ARG A 3 76.11 42.80 22.71
CA ARG A 3 75.22 41.62 22.75
C ARG A 3 73.90 41.92 23.51
N GLY A 4 72.86 41.11 23.28
CA GLY A 4 71.77 40.75 24.23
C GLY A 4 70.38 40.68 23.57
N ARG A 5 69.81 39.50 23.25
CA ARG A 5 68.93 38.58 24.04
C ARG A 5 67.60 39.23 24.49
N SER A 6 66.39 38.66 24.42
CA SER A 6 65.82 37.34 24.06
C SER A 6 64.27 37.45 24.14
N ASN A 7 63.51 36.65 23.38
CA ASN A 7 62.27 35.90 23.74
C ASN A 7 61.35 35.73 22.50
N LEU A 8 61.32 34.56 21.86
CA LEU A 8 60.51 33.35 22.14
C LEU A 8 59.02 33.52 21.73
N LEU A 9 58.55 32.60 20.86
CA LEU A 9 57.18 32.32 20.40
C LEU A 9 56.67 33.12 19.17
N GLN A 10 56.94 32.60 17.97
CA GLN A 10 55.92 32.60 16.91
C GLN A 10 55.82 31.21 16.30
N ARG A 11 54.62 30.64 16.49
CA ARG A 11 54.23 29.26 16.29
C ARG A 11 54.23 28.87 14.80
N LEU A 12 54.56 27.61 14.56
CA LEU A 12 54.29 26.88 13.33
C LEU A 12 52.83 27.06 12.89
N ARG A 13 52.59 27.65 11.71
CA ARG A 13 51.35 27.44 10.95
C ARG A 13 51.57 26.24 10.02
N ARG A 14 51.03 25.08 10.39
CA ARG A 14 50.94 23.90 9.51
C ARG A 14 49.73 24.06 8.57
N PRO A 15 49.81 23.59 7.31
CA PRO A 15 48.69 23.57 6.38
C PRO A 15 47.81 22.35 6.70
N VAL A 16 46.90 22.47 7.65
CA VAL A 16 45.94 21.40 7.99
C VAL A 16 44.63 21.55 7.21
N SER A 17 44.39 22.70 6.59
CA SER A 17 43.07 23.06 6.05
C SER A 17 42.65 22.33 4.78
N LEU A 18 43.59 21.97 3.89
CA LEU A 18 43.23 21.41 2.58
C LEU A 18 43.08 19.88 2.61
N LEU A 19 43.90 19.20 3.42
CA LEU A 19 43.89 17.73 3.55
C LEU A 19 42.67 17.24 4.35
N VAL A 20 42.22 18.03 5.34
CA VAL A 20 40.98 17.77 6.08
C VAL A 20 39.75 18.05 5.21
N MET A 21 39.75 19.11 4.40
CA MET A 21 38.67 19.35 3.42
C MET A 21 38.58 18.26 2.34
N MET A 22 39.71 17.79 1.79
CA MET A 22 39.69 16.68 0.82
C MET A 22 39.24 15.36 1.47
N ALA A 23 39.61 15.10 2.72
CA ALA A 23 39.12 13.94 3.45
C ALA A 23 37.61 14.03 3.73
N LEU A 24 37.09 15.22 4.07
CA LEU A 24 35.66 15.46 4.26
C LEU A 24 34.86 15.38 2.96
N MET A 25 35.40 15.86 1.83
CA MET A 25 34.75 15.70 0.51
C MET A 25 34.79 14.25 0.03
N ALA A 26 35.88 13.52 0.25
CA ALA A 26 35.94 12.10 -0.08
C ALA A 26 35.01 11.27 0.81
N ALA A 27 34.90 11.61 2.10
CA ALA A 27 33.96 10.96 3.02
C ALA A 27 32.50 11.24 2.62
N SER A 28 32.16 12.49 2.25
CA SER A 28 30.81 12.83 1.80
C SER A 28 30.45 12.19 0.45
N LEU A 29 31.42 12.01 -0.47
CA LEU A 29 31.19 11.30 -1.72
C LEU A 29 30.99 9.79 -1.50
N VAL A 30 31.76 9.18 -0.59
CA VAL A 30 31.59 7.77 -0.21
C VAL A 30 30.26 7.56 0.53
N ILE A 31 29.86 8.48 1.41
CA ILE A 31 28.56 8.42 2.11
C ILE A 31 27.41 8.56 1.12
N ALA A 32 27.51 9.48 0.14
CA ALA A 32 26.50 9.65 -0.90
C ALA A 32 26.41 8.42 -1.82
N GLU A 33 27.53 7.77 -2.13
CA GLU A 33 27.56 6.56 -2.97
C GLU A 33 27.08 5.32 -2.20
N THR A 34 27.33 5.21 -0.89
CA THR A 34 26.68 4.20 -0.05
C THR A 34 25.19 4.47 0.18
N ALA A 35 24.75 5.73 0.24
CA ALA A 35 23.33 6.07 0.35
C ALA A 35 22.59 5.85 -0.97
N TYR A 36 23.21 6.15 -2.11
CA TYR A 36 22.67 5.85 -3.44
C TYR A 36 22.58 4.34 -3.67
N ASN A 37 23.61 3.57 -3.27
CA ASN A 37 23.55 2.11 -3.35
C ASN A 37 22.55 1.52 -2.34
N ALA A 38 22.36 2.10 -1.15
CA ALA A 38 21.34 1.67 -0.20
C ALA A 38 19.91 2.03 -0.64
N LEU A 39 19.72 3.12 -1.39
CA LEU A 39 18.45 3.49 -2.01
C LEU A 39 18.17 2.66 -3.28
N SER A 40 19.20 2.27 -4.04
CA SER A 40 19.04 1.38 -5.20
C SER A 40 18.92 -0.09 -4.83
N ASP A 41 19.48 -0.50 -3.68
CA ASP A 41 19.39 -1.85 -3.11
C ASP A 41 18.24 -1.96 -2.08
N SER A 42 17.58 -0.84 -1.77
CA SER A 42 16.15 -0.82 -1.46
C SER A 42 15.37 -1.12 -2.75
N LYS A 43 15.59 -2.32 -3.31
CA LYS A 43 14.45 -3.14 -3.62
C LYS A 43 13.60 -3.09 -2.37
N VAL A 44 12.53 -2.30 -2.44
CA VAL A 44 11.32 -2.55 -1.66
C VAL A 44 11.29 -4.05 -1.47
N PRO A 45 11.40 -4.59 -0.23
CA PRO A 45 11.33 -6.03 -0.05
C PRO A 45 10.11 -6.43 -0.84
N SER A 46 10.31 -7.17 -1.95
CA SER A 46 9.20 -7.50 -2.87
C SER A 46 8.15 -8.00 -1.93
N ALA A 47 7.05 -7.23 -1.77
CA ALA A 47 6.14 -7.40 -0.65
C ALA A 47 5.91 -8.89 -0.58
N ALA A 48 6.43 -9.54 0.47
CA ALA A 48 6.61 -10.99 0.47
C ALA A 48 5.24 -11.53 0.13
N ALA A 49 5.06 -12.04 -1.11
CA ALA A 49 3.77 -12.03 -1.79
C ALA A 49 2.72 -12.50 -0.79
N ALA A 50 2.06 -11.53 -0.16
CA ALA A 50 1.09 -11.81 0.86
C ALA A 50 0.04 -12.53 0.04
N HIS A 51 -0.17 -13.82 0.32
CA HIS A 51 -1.11 -14.64 -0.43
C HIS A 51 -2.38 -13.81 -0.53
N ILE A 52 -2.65 -13.33 -1.74
CA ILE A 52 -3.68 -12.32 -1.96
C ILE A 52 -4.97 -13.03 -1.58
N PRO A 53 -5.71 -12.55 -0.57
CA PRO A 53 -6.97 -13.18 -0.23
C PRO A 53 -7.91 -13.01 -1.43
N LEU A 54 -8.13 -14.14 -2.08
CA LEU A 54 -9.34 -14.60 -2.74
C LEU A 54 -10.45 -13.53 -2.81
N THR A 55 -10.64 -12.89 -3.95
CA THR A 55 -11.89 -12.17 -4.20
C THR A 55 -12.89 -13.12 -4.85
N SER A 56 -13.98 -13.41 -4.13
CA SER A 56 -15.15 -14.09 -4.70
C SER A 56 -15.93 -13.09 -5.54
N LEU A 57 -15.94 -13.31 -6.85
CA LEU A 57 -16.83 -12.60 -7.76
C LEU A 57 -18.15 -13.33 -7.84
N LEU A 58 -19.21 -12.65 -7.49
CA LEU A 58 -20.57 -13.18 -7.47
C LEU A 58 -21.22 -12.83 -8.80
N ASP A 59 -21.63 -13.84 -9.59
CA ASP A 59 -22.53 -13.59 -10.71
C ASP A 59 -23.95 -13.35 -10.18
N ASP A 60 -24.60 -12.27 -10.63
CA ASP A 60 -25.97 -11.89 -10.23
C ASP A 60 -27.01 -12.94 -10.69
N GLY A 61 -26.56 -13.97 -11.41
CA GLY A 61 -27.30 -15.14 -11.86
C GLY A 61 -27.37 -16.32 -10.90
N GLY A 62 -26.61 -16.35 -9.79
CA GLY A 62 -26.58 -17.43 -8.80
C GLY A 62 -27.86 -17.60 -7.96
N ILE A 63 -29.00 -17.13 -8.44
CA ILE A 63 -30.31 -17.52 -7.92
C ILE A 63 -30.70 -18.77 -8.69
N ASP A 64 -30.86 -19.88 -7.97
CA ASP A 64 -31.73 -21.02 -8.31
C ASP A 64 -32.75 -20.62 -9.40
N ASN A 65 -32.35 -20.73 -10.66
CA ASN A 65 -33.29 -20.82 -11.74
C ASN A 65 -33.45 -22.32 -11.94
N VAL A 66 -34.20 -22.97 -11.03
CA VAL A 66 -34.86 -24.23 -11.34
C VAL A 66 -35.39 -24.05 -12.75
N ASP A 67 -34.80 -24.76 -13.70
CA ASP A 67 -35.09 -24.69 -15.13
C ASP A 67 -36.60 -24.52 -15.33
N GLY A 68 -37.01 -23.27 -15.49
CA GLY A 68 -38.39 -22.88 -15.64
C GLY A 68 -38.86 -23.15 -17.06
N GLY A 69 -38.66 -24.38 -17.55
CA GLY A 69 -39.18 -24.82 -18.84
C GLY A 69 -38.26 -25.75 -19.63
N GLY A 70 -38.06 -26.97 -19.16
CA GLY A 70 -37.93 -28.19 -19.97
C GLY A 70 -36.99 -28.17 -21.18
N GLY A 71 -35.82 -28.80 -21.00
CA GLY A 71 -35.17 -29.53 -22.11
C GLY A 71 -33.72 -29.18 -22.41
N ALA A 72 -33.02 -28.41 -21.58
CA ALA A 72 -31.57 -28.25 -21.70
C ALA A 72 -30.86 -29.04 -20.58
N THR A 73 -29.77 -29.68 -20.95
CA THR A 73 -28.89 -30.50 -20.13
C THR A 73 -28.46 -29.79 -18.85
N SER A 74 -28.66 -30.44 -17.70
CA SER A 74 -28.16 -30.09 -16.36
C SER A 74 -26.65 -29.84 -16.36
N GLN A 75 -26.26 -28.58 -16.54
CA GLN A 75 -24.87 -28.13 -16.45
C GLN A 75 -24.83 -26.85 -15.65
N SER A 76 -23.88 -26.81 -14.73
CA SER A 76 -23.89 -25.90 -13.59
C SER A 76 -23.54 -24.47 -13.90
N ASP A 77 -24.28 -23.59 -13.24
CA ASP A 77 -24.08 -22.16 -13.27
C ASP A 77 -22.90 -21.81 -12.34
N LEU A 78 -22.08 -20.84 -12.74
CA LEU A 78 -20.91 -20.43 -11.97
C LEU A 78 -21.34 -19.42 -10.90
N THR A 79 -21.32 -19.85 -9.64
CA THR A 79 -21.66 -18.99 -8.49
C THR A 79 -20.55 -18.00 -8.16
N ALA A 80 -19.29 -18.44 -8.27
CA ALA A 80 -18.16 -17.64 -7.83
C ALA A 80 -16.89 -17.83 -8.66
N ALA A 81 -16.06 -16.79 -8.77
CA ALA A 81 -14.66 -16.90 -9.20
C ALA A 81 -13.70 -16.78 -8.03
N LEU A 82 -12.54 -17.39 -8.18
CA LEU A 82 -11.38 -17.18 -7.35
C LEU A 82 -10.24 -16.63 -8.19
N VAL A 83 -9.62 -15.54 -7.75
CA VAL A 83 -8.50 -14.91 -8.47
C VAL A 83 -7.41 -14.47 -7.51
N GLY A 84 -6.22 -14.99 -7.73
CA GLY A 84 -4.94 -14.60 -7.15
C GLY A 84 -3.90 -14.42 -8.25
N HIS A 85 -2.63 -14.25 -7.88
CA HIS A 85 -1.55 -14.02 -8.84
C HIS A 85 -1.20 -15.29 -9.64
N ASP A 86 -0.98 -16.41 -8.94
CA ASP A 86 -0.73 -17.73 -9.51
C ASP A 86 -1.83 -18.74 -9.16
N GLU A 87 -2.81 -18.33 -8.36
CA GLU A 87 -3.95 -19.14 -7.94
C GLU A 87 -5.23 -18.61 -8.57
N PHE A 88 -6.11 -19.50 -9.01
CA PHE A 88 -7.42 -19.16 -9.55
C PHE A 88 -8.40 -20.29 -9.27
N GLY A 89 -9.67 -20.09 -9.52
CA GLY A 89 -10.67 -21.10 -9.17
C GLY A 89 -12.07 -20.60 -9.42
N TRP A 90 -13.03 -21.42 -9.06
CA TRP A 90 -14.44 -21.11 -9.24
C TRP A 90 -15.29 -22.02 -8.34
N ALA A 91 -16.55 -21.64 -8.22
CA ALA A 91 -17.58 -22.46 -7.59
C ALA A 91 -18.75 -22.64 -8.55
N TRP A 92 -19.37 -23.82 -8.47
CA TRP A 92 -20.67 -24.10 -9.06
C TRP A 92 -21.71 -24.14 -7.95
N ASP A 93 -22.91 -23.71 -8.28
CA ASP A 93 -24.08 -23.78 -7.42
C ASP A 93 -24.42 -25.23 -7.09
N GLU A 94 -24.30 -26.13 -8.07
CA GLU A 94 -24.60 -27.53 -7.81
C GLU A 94 -23.42 -28.33 -7.26
N THR A 95 -23.69 -29.04 -6.17
CA THR A 95 -22.73 -29.96 -5.53
C THR A 95 -22.30 -31.14 -6.41
N ALA A 96 -23.13 -31.62 -7.34
CA ALA A 96 -22.81 -32.71 -8.27
C ALA A 96 -23.84 -32.84 -9.41
N LEU A 97 -23.39 -33.33 -10.59
CA LEU A 97 -24.30 -33.78 -11.66
C LEU A 97 -24.52 -35.28 -11.61
N SER A 98 -25.72 -35.69 -12.05
CA SER A 98 -26.04 -37.10 -12.31
C SER A 98 -26.00 -37.40 -13.82
N GLY A 99 -25.79 -38.67 -14.20
CA GLY A 99 -26.09 -39.13 -15.57
C GLY A 99 -25.01 -38.90 -16.64
N ALA A 100 -23.72 -39.14 -16.33
CA ALA A 100 -22.60 -38.97 -17.26
C ALA A 100 -22.43 -37.53 -17.80
N ASN A 101 -22.92 -36.55 -17.05
CA ASN A 101 -22.63 -35.14 -17.29
C ASN A 101 -21.32 -34.74 -16.59
N SER A 102 -20.71 -33.68 -17.08
CA SER A 102 -19.46 -33.15 -16.55
C SER A 102 -19.57 -31.66 -16.23
N HIS A 103 -18.87 -31.24 -15.18
CA HIS A 103 -18.58 -29.82 -14.99
C HIS A 103 -17.31 -29.50 -15.77
N ASP A 104 -17.48 -28.78 -16.87
CA ASP A 104 -16.37 -28.33 -17.69
C ASP A 104 -16.27 -26.82 -17.56
N VAL A 105 -15.08 -26.33 -17.25
CA VAL A 105 -14.79 -24.90 -17.14
C VAL A 105 -13.54 -24.61 -17.92
N CYS A 106 -13.55 -23.51 -18.67
CA CYS A 106 -12.33 -22.96 -19.26
C CYS A 106 -12.09 -21.56 -18.72
N THR A 107 -10.91 -21.37 -18.16
CA THR A 107 -10.38 -20.08 -17.72
C THR A 107 -9.44 -19.53 -18.79
N TYR A 108 -9.60 -18.26 -19.12
CA TYR A 108 -8.81 -17.58 -20.15
C TYR A 108 -7.89 -16.57 -19.53
N PHE A 109 -6.64 -16.58 -19.96
CA PHE A 109 -5.59 -15.68 -19.50
C PHE A 109 -4.92 -14.99 -20.67
N ASP A 110 -4.53 -13.73 -20.49
CA ASP A 110 -3.75 -12.97 -21.46
C ASP A 110 -2.34 -12.73 -20.93
N ALA A 111 -1.32 -13.00 -21.75
CA ALA A 111 0.08 -12.77 -21.38
C ALA A 111 0.59 -11.37 -21.75
N SER A 112 -0.15 -10.60 -22.56
CA SER A 112 0.35 -9.34 -23.12
C SER A 112 -0.19 -8.09 -22.41
N GLY A 113 -1.27 -8.22 -21.62
CA GLY A 113 -2.06 -7.11 -21.09
C GLY A 113 -2.98 -6.45 -22.12
N ASP A 114 -3.04 -6.99 -23.33
CA ASP A 114 -3.99 -6.65 -24.38
C ASP A 114 -4.49 -7.93 -25.09
N PRO A 115 -5.72 -8.41 -24.80
CA PRO A 115 -6.24 -9.65 -25.36
C PRO A 115 -6.43 -9.61 -26.88
N THR A 116 -6.24 -8.46 -27.54
CA THR A 116 -6.28 -8.32 -28.99
C THR A 116 -4.96 -8.65 -29.69
N THR A 117 -3.83 -8.75 -28.95
CA THR A 117 -2.53 -9.09 -29.52
C THR A 117 -2.39 -10.58 -29.82
N GLY A 118 -3.28 -11.41 -29.27
CA GLY A 118 -3.39 -12.82 -29.57
C GLY A 118 -2.41 -13.70 -28.81
N ASP A 119 -2.10 -13.37 -27.54
CA ASP A 119 -1.31 -14.20 -26.63
C ASP A 119 -2.19 -14.76 -25.50
N VAL A 120 -3.34 -15.32 -25.89
CA VAL A 120 -4.33 -15.84 -24.94
C VAL A 120 -4.13 -17.34 -24.71
N THR A 121 -4.06 -17.73 -23.45
CA THR A 121 -4.00 -19.13 -23.00
C THR A 121 -5.31 -19.52 -22.35
N ALA A 122 -5.84 -20.70 -22.68
CA ALA A 122 -6.99 -21.27 -21.98
C ALA A 122 -6.56 -22.47 -21.14
N VAL A 123 -6.94 -22.47 -19.86
CA VAL A 123 -6.86 -23.63 -18.98
C VAL A 123 -8.26 -24.22 -18.85
N CYS A 124 -8.47 -25.41 -19.39
CA CYS A 124 -9.73 -26.10 -19.32
C CYS A 124 -9.65 -27.26 -18.32
N TYR A 125 -10.61 -27.27 -17.41
CA TYR A 125 -10.83 -28.26 -16.40
C TYR A 125 -12.10 -29.04 -16.73
N LYS A 126 -12.05 -30.34 -16.55
CA LYS A 126 -13.19 -31.24 -16.69
C LYS A 126 -13.25 -32.20 -15.51
N VAL A 127 -14.44 -32.36 -14.93
CA VAL A 127 -14.72 -33.38 -13.92
C VAL A 127 -16.06 -34.06 -14.18
N GLU A 128 -16.09 -35.37 -13.98
CA GLU A 128 -17.30 -36.19 -14.03
C GLU A 128 -17.55 -36.80 -12.64
N TYR A 129 -18.82 -37.05 -12.32
CA TYR A 129 -19.24 -37.67 -11.07
C TYR A 129 -19.89 -39.03 -11.31
N GLU A 130 -19.65 -39.94 -10.39
CA GLU A 130 -20.35 -41.21 -10.30
C GLU A 130 -21.76 -41.01 -9.71
N GLY A 131 -22.62 -42.02 -9.81
CA GLY A 131 -23.98 -41.96 -9.29
C GLY A 131 -24.10 -41.79 -7.77
N ASP A 132 -23.00 -41.91 -7.03
CA ASP A 132 -22.91 -41.66 -5.59
C ASP A 132 -22.33 -40.28 -5.24
N GLY A 133 -22.06 -39.43 -6.24
CA GLY A 133 -21.50 -38.08 -6.09
C GLY A 133 -19.97 -38.05 -5.93
N SER A 134 -19.29 -39.20 -5.96
CA SER A 134 -17.82 -39.22 -5.97
C SER A 134 -17.26 -38.86 -7.34
N VAL A 135 -16.04 -38.31 -7.38
CA VAL A 135 -15.36 -38.00 -8.65
C VAL A 135 -15.02 -39.29 -9.40
N SER A 136 -15.38 -39.36 -10.68
CA SER A 136 -15.17 -40.52 -11.53
C SER A 136 -13.68 -40.81 -11.75
N PRO A 137 -13.25 -42.09 -11.80
CA PRO A 137 -11.85 -42.43 -12.05
C PRO A 137 -11.30 -41.85 -13.36
N GLY A 138 -10.15 -41.18 -13.29
CA GLY A 138 -9.52 -40.54 -14.45
C GLY A 138 -9.84 -39.05 -14.59
N PHE A 139 -10.53 -38.47 -13.60
CA PHE A 139 -10.77 -37.05 -13.41
C PHE A 139 -10.14 -36.55 -12.10
N PRO A 140 -9.94 -35.22 -11.95
CA PRO A 140 -10.15 -34.20 -12.97
C PRO A 140 -9.15 -34.29 -14.14
N GLN A 141 -9.58 -33.83 -15.30
CA GLN A 141 -8.74 -33.66 -16.48
C GLN A 141 -8.47 -32.18 -16.68
N ILE A 142 -7.20 -31.84 -16.89
CA ILE A 142 -6.75 -30.47 -17.08
C ILE A 142 -5.99 -30.42 -18.40
N ALA A 143 -6.39 -29.50 -19.27
CA ALA A 143 -5.78 -29.27 -20.56
C ALA A 143 -5.51 -27.77 -20.73
N VAL A 144 -4.31 -27.45 -21.22
CA VAL A 144 -3.91 -26.07 -21.50
C VAL A 144 -3.84 -25.90 -23.01
N TYR A 145 -4.53 -24.89 -23.52
CA TYR A 145 -4.64 -24.60 -24.94
C TYR A 145 -4.09 -23.21 -25.25
N ASP A 146 -3.45 -23.10 -26.40
CA ASP A 146 -3.08 -21.82 -26.99
C ASP A 146 -4.27 -21.33 -27.81
N CYS A 147 -4.87 -20.23 -27.38
CA CYS A 147 -5.92 -19.59 -28.15
C CYS A 147 -5.36 -18.66 -29.20
N GLY A 148 -4.18 -18.10 -28.99
CA GLY A 148 -3.55 -17.20 -29.92
C GLY A 148 -4.50 -16.07 -30.34
N THR A 149 -4.57 -15.83 -31.65
CA THR A 149 -5.49 -14.87 -32.27
C THR A 149 -6.94 -15.36 -32.43
N THR A 150 -7.29 -16.53 -31.88
CA THR A 150 -8.66 -17.07 -31.98
C THR A 150 -9.55 -16.69 -30.80
N TYR A 151 -8.99 -16.01 -29.81
CA TYR A 151 -9.77 -15.40 -28.74
C TYR A 151 -10.65 -14.29 -29.31
N ASP A 152 -11.96 -14.37 -29.03
CA ASP A 152 -12.92 -13.33 -29.37
C ASP A 152 -13.18 -12.50 -28.11
N PRO A 153 -12.62 -11.28 -28.00
CA PRO A 153 -12.79 -10.43 -26.83
C PRO A 153 -14.25 -10.01 -26.63
N ALA A 154 -15.06 -9.93 -27.69
CA ALA A 154 -16.48 -9.59 -27.58
C ALA A 154 -17.33 -10.76 -27.04
N GLN A 155 -16.80 -11.98 -27.06
CA GLN A 155 -17.46 -13.16 -26.49
C GLN A 155 -16.75 -13.69 -25.23
N GLY A 156 -15.62 -13.10 -24.84
CA GLY A 156 -14.85 -13.52 -23.67
C GLY A 156 -14.30 -14.95 -23.75
N LYS A 157 -14.10 -15.53 -24.95
CA LYS A 157 -13.70 -16.93 -25.12
C LYS A 157 -12.94 -17.21 -26.41
N CYS A 158 -12.26 -18.35 -26.44
CA CYS A 158 -11.61 -18.85 -27.65
C CYS A 158 -12.60 -19.41 -28.66
N THR A 159 -12.21 -19.41 -29.93
CA THR A 159 -13.02 -19.91 -31.04
C THR A 159 -12.21 -20.84 -31.93
N GLY A 160 -12.89 -21.65 -32.74
CA GLY A 160 -12.24 -22.52 -33.72
C GLY A 160 -11.42 -23.65 -33.09
N ASN A 161 -10.28 -23.96 -33.69
CA ASN A 161 -9.41 -25.06 -33.27
C ASN A 161 -8.23 -24.49 -32.49
N ASN A 162 -8.11 -24.88 -31.23
CA ASN A 162 -7.05 -24.42 -30.33
C ASN A 162 -6.03 -25.56 -30.11
N PRO A 163 -4.75 -25.37 -30.46
CA PRO A 163 -3.72 -26.38 -30.20
C PRO A 163 -3.45 -26.52 -28.70
N LEU A 164 -3.11 -27.74 -28.28
CA LEU A 164 -2.71 -28.04 -26.91
C LEU A 164 -1.27 -27.54 -26.66
N ILE A 165 -1.07 -26.84 -25.54
CA ILE A 165 0.25 -26.47 -25.05
C ILE A 165 0.84 -27.69 -24.35
N THR A 166 2.00 -28.16 -24.84
CA THR A 166 2.66 -29.38 -24.34
C THR A 166 4.13 -29.19 -23.99
N ASP A 167 4.66 -27.98 -24.19
CA ASP A 167 6.05 -27.64 -23.92
C ASP A 167 6.32 -27.28 -22.44
N GLY A 168 5.27 -27.20 -21.62
CA GLY A 168 5.35 -26.85 -20.20
C GLY A 168 5.57 -25.36 -19.94
N SER A 169 5.42 -24.50 -20.95
CA SER A 169 5.48 -23.04 -20.80
C SER A 169 4.42 -22.52 -19.82
N VAL A 170 3.24 -23.14 -19.84
CA VAL A 170 2.15 -22.97 -18.89
C VAL A 170 1.59 -24.36 -18.54
N THR A 171 1.40 -24.59 -17.25
CA THR A 171 0.76 -25.78 -16.68
C THR A 171 -0.18 -25.34 -15.56
N ALA A 172 -1.18 -26.16 -15.27
CA ALA A 172 -2.09 -25.92 -14.16
C ALA A 172 -2.31 -27.20 -13.38
N THR A 173 -2.39 -27.07 -12.06
CA THR A 173 -2.79 -28.15 -11.15
C THR A 173 -3.98 -27.69 -10.35
N CYS A 174 -5.07 -28.46 -10.38
CA CYS A 174 -6.30 -28.13 -9.68
C CYS A 174 -6.61 -29.16 -8.60
N THR A 175 -7.33 -28.73 -7.56
CA THR A 175 -7.89 -29.59 -6.54
C THR A 175 -9.04 -30.42 -7.11
N ASP A 176 -9.36 -31.52 -6.43
CA ASP A 176 -10.66 -32.14 -6.60
C ASP A 176 -11.76 -31.15 -6.12
N PRO A 177 -12.99 -31.25 -6.65
CA PRO A 177 -14.11 -30.43 -6.21
C PRO A 177 -14.42 -30.66 -4.72
N GLY A 178 -14.56 -29.57 -3.95
CA GLY A 178 -14.88 -29.60 -2.53
C GLY A 178 -16.15 -28.81 -2.21
N ILE A 179 -17.04 -29.42 -1.41
CA ILE A 179 -18.27 -28.74 -0.96
C ILE A 179 -17.92 -27.64 0.05
N VAL A 180 -18.42 -26.44 -0.20
CA VAL A 180 -18.29 -25.27 0.68
C VAL A 180 -19.68 -24.71 1.03
N PRO A 181 -19.82 -23.97 2.15
CA PRO A 181 -21.06 -23.23 2.41
C PRO A 181 -21.38 -22.27 1.26
N ALA A 182 -22.66 -22.03 1.01
CA ALA A 182 -23.11 -21.10 -0.02
C ALA A 182 -22.38 -19.75 0.04
N TYR A 183 -21.90 -19.28 -1.11
CA TYR A 183 -21.33 -17.95 -1.25
C TYR A 183 -22.38 -16.85 -1.11
N PHE A 184 -23.64 -17.16 -1.46
CA PHE A 184 -24.77 -16.25 -1.28
C PHE A 184 -25.57 -16.60 -0.03
N GLY A 185 -25.77 -15.63 0.86
CA GLY A 185 -26.59 -15.85 2.06
C GLY A 185 -28.10 -16.06 1.81
N ALA A 186 -28.54 -15.91 0.56
CA ALA A 186 -29.91 -16.20 0.11
C ALA A 186 -30.04 -17.56 -0.60
N ASP A 187 -28.91 -18.24 -0.81
CA ASP A 187 -28.86 -19.60 -1.30
C ASP A 187 -28.88 -20.56 -0.10
N ASP A 188 -29.79 -21.52 -0.17
CA ASP A 188 -30.07 -22.47 0.91
C ASP A 188 -29.27 -23.78 0.73
N ASP A 189 -28.60 -23.99 -0.41
CA ASP A 189 -27.78 -25.17 -0.64
C ASP A 189 -26.27 -24.88 -0.51
N ALA A 190 -25.41 -25.71 -1.09
CA ALA A 190 -23.97 -25.69 -0.83
C ALA A 190 -23.25 -25.70 -2.17
N ASP A 191 -22.19 -24.92 -2.30
CA ASP A 191 -21.47 -24.83 -3.56
C ASP A 191 -20.40 -25.90 -3.67
N ASN A 192 -20.00 -26.21 -4.91
CA ASN A 192 -18.83 -27.03 -5.18
C ASN A 192 -17.68 -26.19 -5.72
N GLN A 193 -16.57 -26.14 -5.00
CA GLN A 193 -15.43 -25.28 -5.31
C GLN A 193 -14.25 -26.07 -5.87
N VAL A 194 -13.61 -25.50 -6.89
CA VAL A 194 -12.30 -25.93 -7.39
C VAL A 194 -11.31 -24.79 -7.29
N THR A 195 -10.08 -25.11 -6.87
CA THR A 195 -8.95 -24.19 -6.86
C THR A 195 -7.82 -24.76 -7.69
N CYS A 196 -7.17 -23.90 -8.46
CA CYS A 196 -6.11 -24.22 -9.40
C CYS A 196 -4.91 -23.31 -9.16
N VAL A 197 -3.71 -23.86 -9.36
CA VAL A 197 -2.46 -23.13 -9.31
C VAL A 197 -1.78 -23.23 -10.68
N LEU A 198 -1.41 -22.09 -11.24
CA LEU A 198 -0.62 -21.98 -12.46
C LEU A 198 0.87 -22.15 -12.15
N ALA A 199 1.56 -22.87 -13.00
CA ALA A 199 3.02 -23.00 -12.95
C ALA A 199 3.62 -22.97 -14.36
N GLY A 200 4.83 -22.44 -14.50
CA GLY A 200 5.52 -22.34 -15.78
C GLY A 200 6.30 -21.04 -15.92
N SER A 201 7.07 -20.93 -16.98
CA SER A 201 7.90 -19.74 -17.23
C SER A 201 7.11 -18.51 -17.69
N ALA A 202 5.88 -18.70 -18.19
CA ALA A 202 5.04 -17.63 -18.71
C ALA A 202 3.98 -17.13 -17.71
N VAL A 203 3.88 -17.71 -16.50
CA VAL A 203 2.80 -17.42 -15.55
C VAL A 203 2.84 -16.00 -14.99
N GLY A 204 4.02 -15.41 -14.81
CA GLY A 204 4.17 -14.08 -14.22
C GLY A 204 3.57 -12.94 -15.03
N ASP A 205 3.24 -13.19 -16.31
CA ASP A 205 2.67 -12.20 -17.22
C ASP A 205 1.16 -12.43 -17.48
N LEU A 206 0.56 -13.49 -16.91
CA LEU A 206 -0.82 -13.87 -17.18
C LEU A 206 -1.81 -13.03 -16.37
N THR A 207 -2.79 -12.43 -17.06
CA THR A 207 -3.92 -11.73 -16.46
C THR A 207 -5.22 -12.44 -16.79
N LEU A 208 -6.14 -12.51 -15.82
CA LEU A 208 -7.43 -13.19 -16.01
C LEU A 208 -8.32 -12.40 -16.97
N LEU A 209 -8.84 -13.07 -17.99
CA LEU A 209 -9.81 -12.53 -18.94
C LEU A 209 -11.24 -12.98 -18.64
N ASN A 210 -11.45 -14.28 -18.45
CA ASN A 210 -12.78 -14.81 -18.15
C ASN A 210 -12.70 -16.22 -17.55
N ILE A 211 -13.78 -16.65 -16.90
CA ILE A 211 -14.02 -18.02 -16.49
C ILE A 211 -15.41 -18.39 -17.00
N CYS A 212 -15.50 -19.46 -17.79
CA CYS A 212 -16.77 -19.88 -18.37
C CYS A 212 -17.01 -21.37 -18.19
N SER A 213 -18.23 -21.73 -17.82
CA SER A 213 -18.73 -23.09 -17.92
C SER A 213 -18.98 -23.46 -19.38
N LYS A 214 -18.73 -24.73 -19.70
CA LYS A 214 -18.69 -25.25 -21.07
C LYS A 214 -19.41 -26.58 -21.16
N SER A 215 -19.92 -26.90 -22.34
CA SER A 215 -20.47 -28.22 -22.65
C SER A 215 -19.42 -29.24 -23.12
N GLY A 216 -18.14 -29.00 -22.83
CA GLY A 216 -17.01 -29.78 -23.31
C GLY A 216 -15.67 -29.17 -22.86
N GLU A 217 -14.64 -30.01 -22.73
CA GLU A 217 -13.26 -29.61 -22.36
C GLU A 217 -12.56 -28.68 -23.35
N SER A 218 -13.14 -28.48 -24.55
CA SER A 218 -12.59 -27.58 -25.54
C SER A 218 -12.92 -26.11 -25.19
N PRO A 219 -11.94 -25.19 -25.22
CA PRO A 219 -12.19 -23.77 -24.97
C PRO A 219 -13.14 -23.14 -26.00
N SER A 220 -13.17 -23.67 -27.23
CA SER A 220 -14.06 -23.24 -28.29
C SER A 220 -15.50 -23.76 -28.18
N SER A 221 -15.81 -24.58 -27.18
CA SER A 221 -17.18 -25.01 -26.89
C SER A 221 -18.07 -23.81 -26.58
N ALA A 222 -19.36 -23.93 -26.90
CA ALA A 222 -20.34 -22.93 -26.53
C ALA A 222 -20.30 -22.73 -25.00
N SER A 223 -20.07 -21.49 -24.58
CA SER A 223 -20.21 -21.11 -23.17
C SER A 223 -21.66 -21.26 -22.78
N LYS A 224 -21.89 -21.83 -21.59
CA LYS A 224 -23.20 -21.89 -20.97
C LYS A 224 -23.37 -20.67 -20.09
N ASP A 225 -22.40 -20.49 -19.21
CA ASP A 225 -22.29 -19.36 -18.33
C ASP A 225 -20.84 -18.85 -18.30
N CYS A 226 -20.67 -17.55 -18.10
CA CYS A 226 -19.37 -16.89 -17.98
C CYS A 226 -19.48 -15.84 -16.88
N ILE A 227 -18.55 -15.88 -15.93
CA ILE A 227 -18.57 -15.00 -14.76
C ILE A 227 -18.51 -13.53 -15.15
N PHE A 228 -17.80 -13.20 -16.23
CA PHE A 228 -17.63 -11.82 -16.66
C PHE A 228 -18.34 -11.56 -17.99
N GLY A 229 -19.23 -10.57 -18.00
CA GLY A 229 -19.87 -10.08 -19.23
C GLY A 229 -18.90 -9.35 -20.18
N GLU A 230 -17.82 -8.80 -19.64
CA GLU A 230 -16.69 -8.17 -20.34
C GLU A 230 -15.41 -8.49 -19.53
N PRO A 231 -14.20 -8.51 -20.14
CA PRO A 231 -12.98 -8.82 -19.39
C PRO A 231 -12.82 -7.91 -18.16
N PRO A 232 -12.62 -8.46 -16.95
CA PRO A 232 -12.56 -7.69 -15.73
C PRO A 232 -11.29 -6.84 -15.69
N ALA A 233 -11.32 -5.74 -14.95
CA ALA A 233 -10.11 -5.09 -14.49
C ALA A 233 -9.91 -5.41 -13.00
N PHE A 234 -8.70 -5.22 -12.48
CA PHE A 234 -8.41 -5.42 -11.06
C PHE A 234 -7.76 -4.18 -10.47
N LEU A 235 -8.21 -3.78 -9.28
CA LEU A 235 -7.71 -2.61 -8.56
C LEU A 235 -7.42 -2.97 -7.11
N GLN A 236 -6.24 -2.58 -6.64
CA GLN A 236 -5.84 -2.65 -5.24
C GLN A 236 -5.44 -1.27 -4.75
N LEU A 237 -5.92 -0.89 -3.57
CA LEU A 237 -5.44 0.28 -2.83
C LEU A 237 -4.52 -0.17 -1.72
N VAL A 238 -3.37 0.47 -1.55
CA VAL A 238 -2.39 0.14 -0.52
C VAL A 238 -2.03 1.40 0.23
N LYS A 239 -2.03 1.35 1.57
CA LYS A 239 -1.50 2.41 2.40
C LYS A 239 -0.06 2.11 2.80
N ALA A 240 0.81 3.11 2.62
CA ALA A 240 2.17 3.11 3.13
C ALA A 240 2.45 4.35 4.00
N LEU A 241 3.40 4.23 4.90
CA LEU A 241 3.93 5.35 5.68
C LEU A 241 5.40 5.51 5.34
N ASP A 242 5.87 6.76 5.28
CA ASP A 242 7.28 7.07 5.10
C ASP A 242 8.07 6.44 6.26
N PRO A 243 9.01 5.50 5.99
CA PRO A 243 9.74 4.83 7.05
C PRO A 243 10.63 5.78 7.86
N ALA A 244 10.99 6.95 7.31
CA ALA A 244 11.74 7.97 8.04
C ALA A 244 10.86 8.81 8.97
N ALA A 245 9.55 8.86 8.71
CA ALA A 245 8.59 9.65 9.45
C ALA A 245 7.20 8.97 9.47
N PRO A 246 7.08 7.80 10.12
CA PRO A 246 5.86 6.99 10.05
C PRO A 246 4.73 7.54 10.94
N GLY A 247 5.06 8.33 11.96
CA GLY A 247 4.11 8.85 12.93
C GLY A 247 3.46 7.77 13.82
N PRO A 248 2.54 8.17 14.72
CA PRO A 248 1.94 7.27 15.70
C PRO A 248 0.67 6.52 15.22
N VAL A 249 0.13 6.88 14.05
CA VAL A 249 -1.13 6.32 13.53
C VAL A 249 -0.78 5.14 12.64
N PRO A 250 -1.29 3.92 12.91
CA PRO A 250 -1.04 2.78 12.05
C PRO A 250 -1.77 2.94 10.71
N VAL A 251 -1.39 2.17 9.69
CA VAL A 251 -1.92 2.31 8.32
C VAL A 251 -3.45 2.16 8.26
N GLU A 252 -4.06 1.39 9.15
CA GLU A 252 -5.51 1.20 9.26
C GLU A 252 -6.24 2.48 9.72
N GLY A 253 -5.52 3.48 10.22
CA GLY A 253 -6.07 4.81 10.52
C GLY A 253 -6.41 5.63 9.28
N PHE A 254 -6.04 5.16 8.09
CA PHE A 254 -6.27 5.82 6.81
C PHE A 254 -7.29 5.05 5.98
N GLN A 255 -8.41 5.68 5.65
CA GLN A 255 -9.43 5.14 4.78
C GLN A 255 -9.11 5.50 3.33
N LEU A 256 -8.84 4.50 2.49
CA LEU A 256 -8.62 4.67 1.06
C LEU A 256 -9.91 4.39 0.29
N THR A 257 -10.21 5.19 -0.73
CA THR A 257 -11.42 5.03 -1.56
C THR A 257 -11.10 5.28 -3.02
N ALA A 258 -11.62 4.45 -3.91
CA ALA A 258 -11.64 4.68 -5.36
C ALA A 258 -13.09 4.73 -5.84
N ILE A 259 -13.47 5.84 -6.47
CA ILE A 259 -14.82 6.09 -6.99
C ILE A 259 -14.77 6.09 -8.51
N GLY A 260 -15.44 5.13 -9.14
CA GLY A 260 -15.53 5.02 -10.59
C GLY A 260 -16.84 4.34 -11.03
N PRO A 261 -16.80 3.48 -12.06
CA PRO A 261 -17.90 2.57 -12.37
C PRO A 261 -18.40 1.77 -11.16
N GLU A 262 -17.47 1.38 -10.29
CA GLU A 262 -17.74 0.80 -8.98
C GLU A 262 -17.02 1.62 -7.89
N THR A 263 -17.49 1.56 -6.65
CA THR A 263 -16.81 2.18 -5.51
C THR A 263 -16.18 1.11 -4.63
N ILE A 264 -14.86 1.17 -4.47
CA ILE A 264 -14.13 0.32 -3.52
C ILE A 264 -13.54 1.19 -2.40
N THR A 265 -13.51 0.67 -1.18
CA THR A 265 -13.00 1.39 -0.01
C THR A 265 -12.44 0.43 1.04
N GLY A 266 -11.40 0.85 1.77
CA GLY A 266 -10.83 0.05 2.85
C GLY A 266 -9.85 0.81 3.74
N ALA A 267 -9.86 0.47 5.03
CA ALA A 267 -8.94 1.00 6.04
C ALA A 267 -7.57 0.34 5.89
N GLY A 268 -6.50 1.13 5.72
CA GLY A 268 -5.16 0.64 5.37
C GLY A 268 -5.02 0.17 3.92
N GLY A 269 -6.10 0.24 3.13
CA GLY A 269 -6.17 -0.24 1.77
C GLY A 269 -7.19 -1.34 1.57
N THR A 270 -7.12 -1.98 0.41
CA THR A 270 -8.01 -3.05 -0.03
C THR A 270 -7.20 -4.26 -0.43
N LEU A 271 -7.90 -5.37 -0.60
CA LEU A 271 -7.40 -6.51 -1.36
C LEU A 271 -7.41 -6.16 -2.85
N VAL A 272 -6.85 -7.04 -3.69
CA VAL A 272 -7.02 -6.92 -5.15
C VAL A 272 -8.48 -7.23 -5.46
N LEU A 273 -9.25 -6.21 -5.80
CA LEU A 273 -10.66 -6.33 -6.13
C LEU A 273 -10.86 -6.27 -7.64
N PRO A 274 -11.66 -7.15 -8.22
CA PRO A 274 -12.14 -6.99 -9.58
C PRO A 274 -13.09 -5.80 -9.62
N VAL A 275 -12.94 -4.98 -10.65
CA VAL A 275 -13.73 -3.78 -10.87
C VAL A 275 -13.98 -3.63 -12.37
N PRO A 276 -15.05 -2.95 -12.81
CA PRO A 276 -15.21 -2.64 -14.22
C PRO A 276 -14.06 -1.75 -14.70
N ALA A 277 -13.55 -2.01 -15.91
CA ALA A 277 -12.57 -1.13 -16.53
C ALA A 277 -13.13 0.29 -16.67
N GLY A 278 -12.30 1.30 -16.46
CA GLY A 278 -12.72 2.69 -16.55
C GLY A 278 -11.92 3.64 -15.68
N SER A 279 -12.50 4.83 -15.48
CA SER A 279 -11.87 5.92 -14.75
C SER A 279 -12.25 5.86 -13.27
N TYR A 280 -11.24 5.86 -12.39
CA TYR A 280 -11.43 5.88 -10.94
C TYR A 280 -10.78 7.12 -10.34
N THR A 281 -11.51 7.84 -9.49
CA THR A 281 -10.97 8.93 -8.68
C THR A 281 -10.59 8.37 -7.32
N LEU A 282 -9.32 8.50 -6.97
CA LEU A 282 -8.79 7.97 -5.71
C LEU A 282 -8.77 9.07 -4.64
N SER A 283 -9.01 8.68 -3.40
CA SER A 283 -9.01 9.60 -2.26
C SER A 283 -8.57 8.88 -0.98
N GLU A 284 -8.06 9.66 -0.05
CA GLU A 284 -7.67 9.24 1.29
C GLU A 284 -8.37 10.13 2.32
N ALA A 285 -8.86 9.52 3.40
CA ALA A 285 -9.47 10.21 4.53
C ALA A 285 -9.09 9.53 5.85
N ALA A 286 -9.40 10.17 6.99
CA ALA A 286 -9.27 9.52 8.29
C ALA A 286 -10.28 8.36 8.41
N ALA A 287 -9.80 7.20 8.86
CA ALA A 287 -10.70 6.13 9.28
C ALA A 287 -11.46 6.54 10.58
N PRO A 288 -12.63 5.95 10.89
CA PRO A 288 -13.38 6.29 12.09
C PRO A 288 -12.54 6.19 13.37
N GLY A 289 -12.40 7.32 14.08
CA GLY A 289 -11.66 7.39 15.35
C GLY A 289 -10.15 7.65 15.20
N ALA A 290 -9.64 7.76 13.98
CA ALA A 290 -8.28 8.22 13.72
C ALA A 290 -8.23 9.74 13.49
N ASP A 291 -7.08 10.35 13.79
CA ASP A 291 -6.76 11.72 13.40
C ASP A 291 -5.48 11.67 12.56
N ILE A 292 -5.61 12.07 11.29
CA ILE A 292 -4.50 12.08 10.33
C ILE A 292 -4.12 13.50 9.89
N SER A 293 -4.58 14.54 10.60
CA SER A 293 -4.39 15.95 10.21
C SER A 293 -2.92 16.39 10.13
N ASP A 294 -2.02 15.69 10.83
CA ASP A 294 -0.57 15.91 10.80
C ASP A 294 0.17 15.13 9.70
N TYR A 295 -0.55 14.31 8.93
CA TYR A 295 0.02 13.57 7.83
C TYR A 295 -0.14 14.32 6.53
N THR A 296 0.89 14.25 5.69
CA THR A 296 0.84 14.76 4.33
C THR A 296 1.02 13.60 3.35
N LEU A 297 0.14 13.52 2.35
CA LEU A 297 0.29 12.57 1.25
C LEU A 297 1.50 13.02 0.40
N THR A 298 2.59 12.26 0.46
CA THR A 298 3.84 12.58 -0.22
C THR A 298 3.96 11.91 -1.57
N SER A 299 3.31 10.77 -1.77
CA SER A 299 3.30 10.03 -3.02
C SER A 299 2.00 9.26 -3.18
N LEU A 300 1.56 9.17 -4.44
CA LEU A 300 0.54 8.25 -4.88
C LEU A 300 1.01 7.62 -6.19
N ASP A 301 1.40 6.35 -6.13
CA ASP A 301 1.93 5.60 -7.26
C ASP A 301 0.97 4.48 -7.65
N CYS A 302 0.51 4.51 -8.91
CA CYS A 302 -0.31 3.46 -9.53
C CYS A 302 0.40 2.78 -10.72
N GLY A 303 1.74 2.87 -10.80
CA GLY A 303 2.54 2.40 -11.93
C GLY A 303 2.78 3.47 -13.03
N ALA A 304 2.25 4.68 -12.85
CA ALA A 304 2.42 5.82 -13.76
C ALA A 304 3.31 6.95 -13.20
N GLY A 305 3.94 6.73 -12.02
CA GLY A 305 4.62 7.77 -11.25
C GLY A 305 3.66 8.58 -10.37
N ASP A 306 4.19 9.56 -9.63
CA ASP A 306 3.41 10.33 -8.64
C ASP A 306 2.25 11.12 -9.29
N ILE A 307 1.03 10.86 -8.82
CA ILE A 307 -0.18 11.57 -9.27
C ILE A 307 -0.58 12.66 -8.25
N SER A 308 -1.01 13.81 -8.76
CA SER A 308 -1.42 15.04 -8.05
C SER A 308 -2.71 14.90 -7.23
N ALA A 309 -2.99 15.91 -6.39
CA ALA A 309 -4.00 16.10 -5.34
C ALA A 309 -5.47 15.66 -5.59
N ASP A 310 -5.85 15.29 -6.81
CA ASP A 310 -7.12 14.64 -7.14
C ASP A 310 -6.83 13.56 -8.20
N PRO A 311 -6.30 12.40 -7.78
CA PRO A 311 -5.75 11.41 -8.68
C PRO A 311 -6.87 10.64 -9.37
N THR A 312 -7.10 10.95 -10.64
CA THR A 312 -7.88 10.08 -11.52
C THR A 312 -6.96 9.13 -12.26
N ILE A 313 -7.23 7.83 -12.15
CA ILE A 313 -6.54 6.79 -12.90
C ILE A 313 -7.48 6.16 -13.91
N THR A 314 -6.92 5.61 -14.99
CA THR A 314 -7.63 4.70 -15.88
C THR A 314 -7.20 3.28 -15.53
N VAL A 315 -8.15 2.44 -15.10
CA VAL A 315 -7.94 1.02 -14.90
C VAL A 315 -8.36 0.32 -16.19
N ALA A 316 -7.42 -0.33 -16.86
CA ALA A 316 -7.66 -1.03 -18.11
C ALA A 316 -8.23 -2.43 -17.85
N ALA A 317 -9.07 -2.91 -18.75
CA ALA A 317 -9.54 -4.30 -18.72
C ALA A 317 -8.34 -5.25 -18.78
N SER A 318 -8.45 -6.41 -18.14
CA SER A 318 -7.43 -7.46 -18.11
C SER A 318 -6.10 -7.02 -17.49
N THR A 319 -6.12 -6.01 -16.61
CA THR A 319 -4.91 -5.54 -15.91
C THR A 319 -5.13 -5.47 -14.40
N ILE A 320 -4.04 -5.66 -13.66
CA ILE A 320 -4.00 -5.42 -12.21
C ILE A 320 -3.33 -4.06 -11.99
N THR A 321 -4.09 -3.10 -11.47
CA THR A 321 -3.60 -1.80 -11.05
C THR A 321 -3.46 -1.78 -9.54
N VAL A 322 -2.26 -1.51 -9.04
CA VAL A 322 -1.99 -1.34 -7.60
C VAL A 322 -1.64 0.11 -7.33
N CYS A 323 -2.44 0.77 -6.49
CA CYS A 323 -2.25 2.17 -6.12
C CYS A 323 -1.78 2.31 -4.67
N THR A 324 -0.57 2.82 -4.48
CA THR A 324 0.05 2.99 -3.16
C THR A 324 0.02 4.45 -2.72
N PHE A 325 -0.68 4.72 -1.62
CA PHE A 325 -0.74 6.02 -0.95
C PHE A 325 0.32 6.10 0.15
N THR A 326 1.35 6.92 -0.03
CA THR A 326 2.40 7.12 0.98
C THR A 326 2.20 8.44 1.71
N ASN A 327 2.09 8.38 3.03
CA ASN A 327 2.03 9.58 3.88
C ASN A 327 3.26 9.71 4.75
N SER A 328 3.64 10.95 5.04
CA SER A 328 4.72 11.29 5.97
C SER A 328 4.19 12.11 7.14
N PHE A 329 4.73 11.83 8.33
CA PHE A 329 4.36 12.48 9.58
C PHE A 329 5.44 13.49 9.98
N THR A 330 5.28 14.74 9.53
CA THR A 330 6.21 15.83 9.85
C THR A 330 5.48 17.05 10.40
N PRO A 331 4.67 16.91 11.47
CA PRO A 331 4.02 18.06 12.07
C PRO A 331 5.03 19.01 12.70
N GLU A 332 4.79 20.31 12.52
CA GLU A 332 5.43 21.35 13.31
C GLU A 332 4.52 21.81 14.44
N ARG A 333 5.12 22.17 15.58
CA ARG A 333 4.40 22.65 16.76
C ARG A 333 5.06 23.87 17.37
N GLU A 334 4.22 24.74 17.92
CA GLU A 334 4.65 25.97 18.56
C GLU A 334 5.36 25.69 19.89
N VAL A 335 6.45 26.41 20.12
CA VAL A 335 7.13 26.50 21.42
C VAL A 335 6.99 27.92 21.95
N THR A 336 6.53 28.04 23.19
CA THR A 336 6.41 29.33 23.90
C THR A 336 7.21 29.29 25.18
N VAL A 337 7.78 30.44 25.54
CA VAL A 337 8.49 30.65 26.80
C VAL A 337 7.83 31.78 27.53
N THR A 338 7.50 31.55 28.80
CA THR A 338 6.93 32.57 29.68
C THR A 338 7.86 32.82 30.86
N LYS A 339 8.15 34.10 31.11
CA LYS A 339 8.86 34.55 32.29
C LYS A 339 7.89 34.74 33.45
N LEU A 340 8.05 33.94 34.49
CA LEU A 340 7.40 34.14 35.78
C LEU A 340 8.36 34.86 36.74
N VAL A 341 7.84 35.89 37.40
CA VAL A 341 8.57 36.68 38.39
C VAL A 341 7.83 36.60 39.72
N THR A 342 8.53 36.22 40.78
CA THR A 342 8.00 36.07 42.14
C THR A 342 8.81 36.90 43.15
N GLY A 343 8.28 37.12 44.36
CA GLY A 343 8.93 37.90 45.42
C GLY A 343 8.09 39.09 45.92
N THR A 344 8.66 39.91 46.79
CA THR A 344 8.05 41.14 47.33
C THR A 344 8.79 42.37 46.84
N ASP A 345 8.08 43.49 46.61
CA ASP A 345 8.67 44.74 46.13
C ASP A 345 9.42 44.62 44.78
N ILE A 346 8.89 43.78 43.88
CA ILE A 346 9.44 43.51 42.54
C ILE A 346 9.68 44.84 41.77
N PRO A 347 10.92 45.11 41.33
CA PRO A 347 11.24 46.28 40.52
C PRO A 347 10.48 46.27 39.20
N THR A 348 9.96 47.44 38.79
CA THR A 348 9.36 47.63 37.47
C THR A 348 9.99 48.85 36.78
N PRO A 349 10.40 48.76 35.50
CA PRO A 349 10.31 47.57 34.65
C PRO A 349 11.35 46.50 35.02
N TRP A 350 11.06 45.25 34.64
CA TRP A 350 12.04 44.16 34.64
C TRP A 350 12.18 43.62 33.21
N SER A 351 13.38 43.11 32.89
CA SER A 351 13.72 42.51 31.60
C SER A 351 14.73 41.38 31.82
N PHE A 352 14.53 40.26 31.15
CA PHE A 352 15.40 39.08 31.19
C PHE A 352 15.59 38.50 29.79
N ASP A 353 16.82 38.12 29.48
CA ASP A 353 17.15 37.45 28.23
C ASP A 353 17.12 35.94 28.43
N VAL A 354 16.31 35.25 27.62
CA VAL A 354 16.23 33.80 27.58
C VAL A 354 16.69 33.34 26.22
N THR A 355 17.53 32.30 26.20
CA THR A 355 18.06 31.72 24.98
C THR A 355 17.43 30.36 24.77
N VAL A 356 16.89 30.12 23.58
CA VAL A 356 16.40 28.79 23.16
C VAL A 356 17.21 28.32 21.97
N ASP A 357 17.73 27.09 22.04
CA ASP A 357 18.47 26.46 20.95
C ASP A 357 17.81 25.13 20.60
N CYS A 358 17.32 25.00 19.37
CA CYS A 358 16.69 23.78 18.84
C CYS A 358 17.52 23.17 17.69
N GLY A 359 18.84 23.39 17.70
CA GLY A 359 19.77 22.88 16.68
C GLY A 359 20.00 23.83 15.50
N ASP A 360 19.29 24.96 15.46
CA ASP A 360 19.50 26.08 14.53
C ASP A 360 20.39 27.19 15.10
N GLY A 361 20.81 27.04 16.37
CA GLY A 361 21.64 27.97 17.11
C GLY A 361 20.84 28.72 18.17
N ALA A 362 21.53 29.08 19.26
CA ALA A 362 21.03 29.89 20.36
C ALA A 362 20.32 31.19 19.90
N ASN A 363 18.99 31.21 19.98
CA ASN A 363 18.14 32.36 19.67
C ASN A 363 17.75 33.10 20.97
N PRO A 364 18.13 34.38 21.14
CA PRO A 364 17.80 35.15 22.33
C PRO A 364 16.40 35.80 22.24
N TYR A 365 15.70 35.83 23.36
CA TYR A 365 14.37 36.43 23.54
C TYR A 365 14.38 37.31 24.79
N GLU A 366 14.07 38.60 24.62
CA GLU A 366 13.92 39.53 25.74
C GLU A 366 12.48 39.47 26.27
N LEU A 367 12.32 39.06 27.53
CA LEU A 367 11.02 38.95 28.22
C LEU A 367 10.89 40.06 29.26
N THR A 368 9.77 40.79 29.22
CA THR A 368 9.57 42.01 30.02
C THR A 368 8.28 41.97 30.83
N ASN A 369 8.14 42.90 31.77
CA ASN A 369 6.92 43.01 32.58
C ASN A 369 5.65 43.36 31.78
N THR A 370 5.80 43.85 30.55
CA THR A 370 4.68 44.12 29.64
C THR A 370 4.47 43.02 28.60
N GLU A 371 5.52 42.26 28.29
CA GLU A 371 5.52 41.14 27.35
C GLU A 371 6.26 39.96 27.99
N PRO A 372 5.63 39.26 28.96
CA PRO A 372 6.28 38.22 29.73
C PRO A 372 6.37 36.89 28.98
N THR A 373 5.68 36.75 27.85
CA THR A 373 5.63 35.54 27.04
C THR A 373 6.13 35.84 25.64
N ALA A 374 7.00 34.98 25.12
CA ALA A 374 7.41 34.98 23.72
C ALA A 374 7.07 33.64 23.05
N THR A 375 6.56 33.71 21.83
CA THR A 375 6.55 32.57 20.92
C THR A 375 7.93 32.46 20.29
N VAL A 376 8.58 31.32 20.47
CA VAL A 376 9.94 31.05 19.97
C VAL A 376 9.88 30.89 18.46
N ALA A 377 9.26 29.79 18.02
CA ALA A 377 8.97 29.42 16.63
C ALA A 377 8.09 28.16 16.61
N THR A 378 7.81 27.63 15.42
CA THR A 378 7.35 26.26 15.24
C THR A 378 8.53 25.35 14.92
N PHE A 379 8.55 24.16 15.51
CA PHE A 379 9.59 23.17 15.29
C PHE A 379 8.96 21.81 14.97
N PRO A 380 9.63 20.96 14.17
CA PRO A 380 9.21 19.58 13.98
C PRO A 380 9.03 18.87 15.32
N VAL A 381 7.97 18.08 15.46
CA VAL A 381 7.80 17.21 16.64
C VAL A 381 8.99 16.25 16.73
N GLY A 382 9.50 16.05 17.95
CA GLY A 382 10.71 15.29 18.20
C GLY A 382 12.01 16.11 18.16
N THR A 383 11.94 17.40 17.83
CA THR A 383 13.11 18.30 17.90
C THR A 383 13.60 18.39 19.34
N GLU A 384 14.88 18.07 19.55
CA GLU A 384 15.58 18.29 20.82
C GLU A 384 15.99 19.77 20.91
N CYS A 385 15.67 20.38 22.04
CA CYS A 385 15.94 21.78 22.30
C CYS A 385 16.52 21.97 23.70
N SER A 386 17.16 23.11 23.91
CA SER A 386 17.62 23.58 25.21
C SER A 386 17.16 25.01 25.46
N ILE A 387 17.04 25.37 26.74
CA ILE A 387 16.67 26.70 27.19
C ILE A 387 17.63 27.13 28.30
N ASP A 388 18.16 28.34 28.20
CA ASP A 388 19.11 28.91 29.14
C ASP A 388 18.78 30.37 29.45
N GLU A 389 19.00 30.78 30.70
CA GLU A 389 18.95 32.17 31.13
C GLU A 389 20.30 32.53 31.75
N PRO A 390 21.24 33.00 30.93
CA PRO A 390 22.65 33.09 31.33
C PRO A 390 22.93 34.21 32.33
N ASP A 391 22.12 35.28 32.32
CA ASP A 391 22.39 36.53 33.06
C ASP A 391 21.22 36.89 34.00
N VAL A 392 21.32 36.47 35.26
CA VAL A 392 20.37 36.86 36.32
C VAL A 392 21.03 37.92 37.23
N PRO A 393 20.43 39.12 37.41
CA PRO A 393 21.01 40.18 38.24
C PRO A 393 21.12 39.79 39.73
N ASP A 394 22.08 40.39 40.47
CA ASP A 394 22.42 40.02 41.85
C ASP A 394 21.24 39.97 42.85
N ASP A 395 20.22 40.83 42.67
CA ASP A 395 19.03 40.89 43.55
C ASP A 395 17.94 39.86 43.17
N TRP A 396 18.24 38.99 42.20
CA TRP A 396 17.35 37.97 41.66
C TRP A 396 17.99 36.60 41.77
N ASN A 397 17.16 35.58 41.99
CA ASN A 397 17.58 34.19 41.95
C ASN A 397 16.79 33.46 40.88
N LEU A 398 17.49 32.75 39.99
CA LEU A 398 16.86 31.80 39.09
C LEU A 398 16.24 30.67 39.92
N VAL A 399 14.99 30.34 39.62
CA VAL A 399 14.31 29.17 40.17
C VAL A 399 14.42 28.07 39.13
N ASP A 400 15.41 27.20 39.31
CA ASP A 400 15.73 26.06 38.43
C ASP A 400 14.71 24.91 38.54
N ASP A 401 13.43 25.20 38.31
CA ASP A 401 12.36 24.18 38.28
C ASP A 401 11.87 23.87 36.86
N TYR A 402 12.66 24.23 35.85
CA TYR A 402 12.35 24.00 34.44
C TYR A 402 13.37 23.04 33.81
N PRO A 403 12.95 22.23 32.81
CA PRO A 403 13.87 21.36 32.10
C PRO A 403 14.78 22.18 31.18
N GLN A 404 16.09 22.12 31.44
CA GLN A 404 17.14 22.76 30.62
C GLN A 404 17.22 22.15 29.20
N GLU A 405 16.82 20.89 29.06
CA GLU A 405 16.70 20.16 27.79
C GLU A 405 15.29 19.60 27.67
N PHE A 406 14.69 19.70 26.48
CA PHE A 406 13.34 19.24 26.22
C PHE A 406 13.17 18.76 24.77
N VAL A 407 12.09 18.01 24.53
CA VAL A 407 11.70 17.54 23.19
C VAL A 407 10.35 18.12 22.83
N VAL A 408 10.23 18.68 21.63
CA VAL A 408 8.96 19.24 21.14
C VAL A 408 7.94 18.11 20.96
N GLY A 409 6.85 18.16 21.75
CA GLY A 409 5.80 17.16 21.71
C GLY A 409 4.66 17.49 20.74
N LEU A 410 3.73 16.54 20.55
CA LEU A 410 2.57 16.68 19.68
C LEU A 410 1.60 17.81 20.08
N GLY A 411 1.61 18.24 21.34
CA GLY A 411 0.81 19.37 21.81
C GLY A 411 1.51 20.73 21.66
N GLY A 412 2.71 20.76 21.09
CA GLY A 412 3.65 21.87 21.31
C GLY A 412 4.21 21.87 22.72
N LEU A 413 4.86 22.97 23.07
CA LEU A 413 5.45 23.13 24.40
C LEU A 413 5.28 24.55 24.93
N ALA A 414 4.86 24.66 26.18
CA ALA A 414 4.86 25.90 26.93
C ALA A 414 5.82 25.74 28.11
N LEU A 415 6.91 26.50 28.08
CA LEU A 415 7.94 26.51 29.11
C LEU A 415 7.73 27.72 30.01
N GLU A 416 7.87 27.51 31.32
CA GLU A 416 7.88 28.58 32.30
C GLU A 416 9.25 28.65 32.94
N ILE A 417 9.88 29.83 32.87
CA ILE A 417 11.15 30.11 33.52
C ILE A 417 10.92 31.14 34.62
N SER A 418 11.39 30.85 35.82
CA SER A 418 11.01 31.59 37.03
C SER A 418 12.19 32.30 37.66
N ASN A 419 12.07 33.60 37.95
CA ASN A 419 13.00 34.31 38.84
C ASN A 419 12.29 34.75 40.12
N ASN A 420 12.98 34.64 41.25
CA ASN A 420 12.54 35.18 42.53
C ASN A 420 13.38 36.41 42.89
N TYR A 421 12.73 37.56 43.05
CA TYR A 421 13.36 38.78 43.53
C TYR A 421 13.58 38.68 45.05
N ASN A 422 14.82 38.88 45.50
CA ASN A 422 15.23 38.80 46.90
C ASN A 422 16.26 39.92 47.20
N PRO A 423 15.79 41.14 47.52
CA PRO A 423 16.61 42.34 47.68
C PRO A 423 17.52 42.36 48.92
#